data_AF-A0A7W1RTQ3-F1
#
_entry.id   AF-A0A7W1RTQ3-F1
#
_cell.length_a   1.000
_cell.length_b   1.000
_cell.length_c   1.000
_cell.angle_alpha   90.00
_cell.angle_beta   90.00
_cell.angle_gamma   90.00
#
_symmetry.space_group_name_H-M   'P 1'
#
loop_
_entity.id
_entity.type
_entity.pdbx_description
1 polymer ?
#
loop_
_entity_poly.entity_id
_entity_poly.type
_entity_poly.pdbx_seq_one_letter_code
_entity_poly.pdbx_strand_id
1 'polypeptide(L)'
;MPRLPVKKTYKLFIGGAFPRSESGRTYEAQEQNVALASRKDVRDAVQAARSGQPKWASATAYNRGQVLYRVAEMMEARLSEFAGLCSGKEEVERAIDRWVWYAGFADKLTQVLGSTNPVAGPYFNFTIPEPTGVVGIVAPDEPALLGLVSRIAPAITGGNAVVVLASETQPLAAIELAEVLATSDVPGGLVNILTGKRAELAPWLASHMDVNAIDLTGADGLRADLERAAADNVKRVVLGKPDTQSLYEISAFLELKTVWHPIGV
;
A
#
# COMPACT_ATOMS: atom_id res chain seq x y z
N MET A 1 4.93 22.17 40.71
CA MET A 1 5.22 20.79 40.26
C MET A 1 5.59 20.84 38.79
N PRO A 2 6.65 20.16 38.33
CA PRO A 2 6.96 20.04 36.91
C PRO A 2 5.88 19.20 36.20
N ARG A 3 5.52 19.59 34.98
CA ARG A 3 4.53 18.89 34.13
C ARG A 3 5.06 17.50 33.78
N LEU A 4 4.27 16.47 34.04
CA LEU A 4 4.58 15.11 33.58
C LEU A 4 4.18 14.96 32.10
N PRO A 5 5.05 14.40 31.24
CA PRO A 5 4.70 14.13 29.85
C PRO A 5 3.66 13.00 29.76
N VAL A 6 2.62 13.19 28.96
CA VAL A 6 1.65 12.15 28.62
C VAL A 6 2.10 11.49 27.32
N LYS A 7 2.55 10.24 27.38
CA LYS A 7 3.04 9.51 26.20
C LYS A 7 1.89 8.97 25.35
N LYS A 8 1.93 9.20 24.03
CA LYS A 8 1.02 8.57 23.04
C LYS A 8 1.47 7.12 22.86
N THR A 9 0.52 6.19 22.86
CA THR A 9 0.77 4.81 22.39
C THR A 9 0.15 4.68 21.00
N TYR A 10 1.00 4.49 20.02
CA TYR A 10 0.60 4.37 18.62
C TYR A 10 -0.02 3.00 18.35
N LYS A 11 -1.10 3.03 17.58
CA LYS A 11 -1.95 1.87 17.28
C LYS A 11 -1.70 1.37 15.86
N LEU A 12 -2.30 0.23 15.53
CA LEU A 12 -2.37 -0.27 14.16
C LEU A 12 -3.39 0.56 13.36
N PHE A 13 -3.37 0.45 12.03
CA PHE A 13 -4.43 0.98 11.17
C PHE A 13 -5.06 -0.16 10.37
N ILE A 14 -6.29 -0.53 10.68
CA ILE A 14 -6.99 -1.66 10.06
C ILE A 14 -8.42 -1.26 9.79
N GLY A 15 -8.89 -1.47 8.56
CA GLY A 15 -10.30 -1.25 8.21
C GLY A 15 -10.74 0.22 8.31
N GLY A 16 -9.81 1.18 8.25
CA GLY A 16 -10.10 2.60 8.46
C GLY A 16 -10.19 3.03 9.93
N ALA A 17 -9.82 2.16 10.87
CA ALA A 17 -9.82 2.43 12.30
C ALA A 17 -8.43 2.22 12.92
N PHE A 18 -8.27 2.69 14.16
CA PHE A 18 -7.04 2.54 14.95
C PHE A 18 -7.22 1.56 16.12
N PRO A 19 -7.22 0.24 15.88
CA PRO A 19 -7.31 -0.75 16.94
C PRO A 19 -5.96 -0.95 17.66
N ARG A 20 -6.01 -1.41 18.91
CA ARG A 20 -4.83 -2.00 19.55
C ARG A 20 -4.51 -3.34 18.89
N SER A 21 -3.25 -3.79 18.97
CA SER A 21 -2.95 -5.19 18.60
C SER A 21 -3.78 -6.13 19.44
N GLU A 22 -4.28 -7.18 18.81
CA GLU A 22 -5.01 -8.25 19.49
C GLU A 22 -4.22 -8.87 20.66
N SER A 23 -2.90 -8.96 20.51
CA SER A 23 -2.01 -9.49 21.56
C SER A 23 -1.81 -8.53 22.74
N GLY A 24 -2.20 -7.27 22.59
CA GLY A 24 -1.91 -6.20 23.56
C GLY A 24 -0.43 -5.82 23.68
N ARG A 25 0.47 -6.48 22.93
CA ARG A 25 1.92 -6.23 22.97
C ARG A 25 2.24 -4.86 22.38
N THR A 26 3.30 -4.25 22.92
CA THR A 26 3.90 -3.03 22.41
C THR A 26 5.42 -3.18 22.37
N TYR A 27 6.07 -2.34 21.59
CA TYR A 27 7.53 -2.17 21.61
C TYR A 27 7.86 -0.67 21.54
N GLU A 28 9.07 -0.31 21.97
CA GLU A 28 9.55 1.06 21.84
C GLU A 28 10.22 1.26 20.47
N ALA A 29 9.82 2.33 19.78
CA ALA A 29 10.44 2.80 18.55
C ALA A 29 10.34 4.32 18.50
N GLN A 30 11.42 5.00 18.07
CA GLN A 30 11.49 6.47 18.03
C GLN A 30 11.02 7.13 19.35
N GLU A 31 11.43 6.55 20.49
CA GLU A 31 11.08 6.99 21.86
C GLU A 31 9.58 6.92 22.22
N GLN A 32 8.76 6.30 21.37
CA GLN A 32 7.32 6.12 21.56
C GLN A 32 6.95 4.65 21.74
N ASN A 33 5.83 4.41 22.42
CA ASN A 33 5.23 3.07 22.49
C ASN A 33 4.42 2.81 21.22
N VAL A 34 4.72 1.72 20.53
CA VAL A 34 4.06 1.32 19.29
C VAL A 34 3.46 -0.07 19.44
N ALA A 35 2.25 -0.28 18.93
CA ALA A 35 1.61 -1.59 18.92
C ALA A 35 2.50 -2.62 18.20
N LEU A 36 2.69 -3.78 18.82
CA LEU A 36 3.40 -4.89 18.23
C LEU A 36 2.37 -5.89 17.70
N ALA A 37 2.10 -5.83 16.39
CA ALA A 37 1.10 -6.66 15.76
C ALA A 37 1.40 -8.16 15.94
N SER A 38 0.35 -8.95 15.81
CA SER A 38 0.34 -10.41 15.90
C SER A 38 -0.05 -11.01 14.56
N ARG A 39 0.09 -12.35 14.44
CA ARG A 39 -0.48 -13.11 13.32
C ARG A 39 -1.97 -12.83 13.11
N LYS A 40 -2.74 -12.66 14.20
CA LYS A 40 -4.18 -12.40 14.10
C LYS A 40 -4.47 -11.02 13.52
N ASP A 41 -3.68 -10.01 13.88
CA ASP A 41 -3.78 -8.68 13.29
C ASP A 41 -3.49 -8.70 11.77
N VAL A 42 -2.53 -9.53 11.32
CA VAL A 42 -2.28 -9.75 9.88
C VAL A 42 -3.52 -10.32 9.18
N ARG A 43 -4.12 -11.36 9.75
CA ARG A 43 -5.34 -11.97 9.21
C ARG A 43 -6.50 -10.98 9.16
N ASP A 44 -6.71 -10.23 10.23
CA ASP A 44 -7.80 -9.26 10.34
C ASP A 44 -7.59 -8.10 9.35
N ALA A 45 -6.34 -7.68 9.11
CA ALA A 45 -5.99 -6.72 8.06
C ALA A 45 -6.23 -7.25 6.64
N VAL A 46 -5.89 -8.52 6.36
CA VAL A 46 -6.19 -9.16 5.06
C VAL A 46 -7.69 -9.26 4.84
N GLN A 47 -8.46 -9.60 5.88
CA GLN A 47 -9.93 -9.64 5.80
C GLN A 47 -10.52 -8.26 5.50
N ALA A 48 -10.01 -7.20 6.15
CA ALA A 48 -10.40 -5.83 5.87
C ALA A 48 -10.06 -5.43 4.42
N ALA A 49 -8.85 -5.77 3.95
CA ALA A 49 -8.42 -5.54 2.56
C ALA A 49 -9.34 -6.25 1.56
N ARG A 50 -9.65 -7.53 1.78
CA ARG A 50 -10.57 -8.29 0.92
C ARG A 50 -11.98 -7.70 0.87
N SER A 51 -12.45 -7.16 1.99
CA SER A 51 -13.78 -6.54 2.06
C SER A 51 -13.81 -5.17 1.37
N GLY A 52 -12.75 -4.38 1.50
CA GLY A 52 -12.66 -3.03 0.92
C GLY A 52 -12.31 -2.98 -0.56
N GLN A 53 -11.50 -3.93 -1.05
CA GLN A 53 -10.92 -3.91 -2.39
C GLN A 53 -11.96 -3.88 -3.53
N PRO A 54 -13.05 -4.68 -3.53
CA PRO A 54 -14.01 -4.67 -4.64
C PRO A 54 -14.66 -3.30 -4.86
N LYS A 55 -15.00 -2.59 -3.76
CA LYS A 55 -15.55 -1.23 -3.83
C LYS A 55 -14.56 -0.29 -4.50
N TRP A 56 -13.28 -0.38 -4.15
CA TRP A 56 -12.24 0.47 -4.72
C TRP A 56 -11.93 0.17 -6.19
N ALA A 57 -11.85 -1.12 -6.55
CA ALA A 57 -11.68 -1.53 -7.94
C ALA A 57 -12.84 -1.07 -8.84
N SER A 58 -14.06 -1.09 -8.31
CA SER A 58 -15.27 -0.62 -9.01
C SER A 58 -15.41 0.91 -9.06
N ALA A 59 -14.62 1.66 -8.26
CA ALA A 59 -14.66 3.11 -8.29
C ALA A 59 -14.20 3.64 -9.66
N THR A 60 -14.77 4.75 -10.10
CA THR A 60 -14.31 5.39 -11.34
C THR A 60 -12.85 5.81 -11.19
N ALA A 61 -12.11 5.76 -12.29
CA ALA A 61 -10.70 6.13 -12.30
C ALA A 61 -10.47 7.58 -11.85
N TYR A 62 -11.40 8.48 -12.23
CA TYR A 62 -11.41 9.87 -11.76
C TYR A 62 -11.57 9.97 -10.23
N ASN A 63 -12.52 9.22 -9.64
CA ASN A 63 -12.71 9.21 -8.19
C ASN A 63 -11.45 8.70 -7.46
N ARG A 64 -10.80 7.66 -7.99
CA ARG A 64 -9.52 7.20 -7.45
C ARG A 64 -8.49 8.33 -7.44
N GLY A 65 -8.34 9.05 -8.56
CA GLY A 65 -7.45 10.20 -8.66
C GLY A 65 -7.77 11.30 -7.64
N GLN A 66 -9.04 11.63 -7.43
CA GLN A 66 -9.45 12.65 -6.44
C GLN A 66 -9.09 12.26 -5.00
N VAL A 67 -9.35 11.02 -4.60
CA VAL A 67 -8.98 10.51 -3.26
C VAL A 67 -7.46 10.53 -3.06
N LEU A 68 -6.67 10.14 -4.07
CA LEU A 68 -5.21 10.19 -3.98
C LEU A 68 -4.69 11.62 -3.89
N TYR A 69 -5.29 12.54 -4.63
CA TYR A 69 -4.96 13.97 -4.54
C TYR A 69 -5.32 14.52 -3.16
N ARG A 70 -6.45 14.10 -2.59
CA ARG A 70 -6.87 14.49 -1.24
C ARG A 70 -5.87 14.05 -0.17
N VAL A 71 -5.27 12.86 -0.31
CA VAL A 71 -4.16 12.41 0.56
C VAL A 71 -2.99 13.39 0.49
N ALA A 72 -2.62 13.85 -0.72
CA ALA A 72 -1.54 14.83 -0.89
C ALA A 72 -1.86 16.16 -0.19
N GLU A 73 -3.09 16.68 -0.33
CA GLU A 73 -3.52 17.92 0.35
C GLU A 73 -3.44 17.81 1.88
N MET A 74 -3.85 16.66 2.43
CA MET A 74 -3.84 16.43 3.86
C MET A 74 -2.42 16.21 4.40
N MET A 75 -1.52 15.64 3.59
CA MET A 75 -0.09 15.59 3.92
C MET A 75 0.56 16.98 3.86
N GLU A 76 0.26 17.79 2.85
CA GLU A 76 0.77 19.16 2.69
C GLU A 76 0.45 20.01 3.93
N ALA A 77 -0.78 19.91 4.44
CA ALA A 77 -1.21 20.61 5.65
C ALA A 77 -0.45 20.17 6.92
N ARG A 78 0.16 18.99 6.92
CA ARG A 78 0.92 18.39 8.05
C ARG A 78 2.41 18.25 7.76
N LEU A 79 2.94 18.96 6.74
CA LEU A 79 4.31 18.78 6.26
C LEU A 79 5.36 18.92 7.36
N SER A 80 5.23 19.91 8.25
CA SER A 80 6.19 20.15 9.35
C SER A 80 6.20 19.02 10.38
N GLU A 81 5.06 18.37 10.61
CA GLU A 81 4.94 17.23 11.51
C GLU A 81 5.64 16.00 10.92
N PHE A 82 5.39 15.70 9.65
CA PHE A 82 6.08 14.62 8.95
C PHE A 82 7.59 14.87 8.86
N ALA A 83 8.02 16.11 8.64
CA ALA A 83 9.43 16.45 8.53
C ALA A 83 10.21 16.13 9.82
N GLY A 84 9.55 16.15 10.99
CA GLY A 84 10.15 15.74 12.26
C GLY A 84 10.27 14.22 12.45
N LEU A 85 9.61 13.42 11.60
CA LEU A 85 9.62 11.95 11.64
C LEU A 85 10.45 11.32 10.53
N CYS A 86 10.94 12.14 9.59
CA CYS A 86 11.61 11.73 8.36
C CYS A 86 13.03 12.34 8.30
N SER A 87 13.74 12.13 7.19
CA SER A 87 15.07 12.74 6.96
C SER A 87 15.03 14.27 6.78
N GLY A 88 13.83 14.84 6.65
CA GLY A 88 13.60 16.28 6.64
C GLY A 88 12.46 16.67 5.70
N LYS A 89 12.30 17.98 5.50
CA LYS A 89 11.23 18.55 4.68
C LYS A 89 11.25 18.05 3.23
N GLU A 90 12.43 17.91 2.63
CA GLU A 90 12.57 17.48 1.23
C GLU A 90 11.98 16.07 0.99
N GLU A 91 12.15 15.13 1.92
CA GLU A 91 11.55 13.79 1.80
C GLU A 91 10.03 13.86 1.76
N VAL A 92 9.44 14.71 2.60
CA VAL A 92 7.99 14.87 2.71
C VAL A 92 7.41 15.52 1.46
N GLU A 93 8.03 16.60 0.97
CA GLU A 93 7.62 17.25 -0.29
C GLU A 93 7.63 16.26 -1.45
N ARG A 94 8.69 15.45 -1.57
CA ARG A 94 8.79 14.40 -2.59
C ARG A 94 7.73 13.30 -2.43
N ALA A 95 7.31 13.00 -1.19
CA ALA A 95 6.23 12.05 -0.93
C ALA A 95 4.86 12.62 -1.32
N ILE A 96 4.62 13.91 -1.08
CA ILE A 96 3.42 14.63 -1.51
C ILE A 96 3.35 14.67 -3.04
N ASP A 97 4.44 15.05 -3.70
CA ASP A 97 4.55 15.03 -5.16
C ASP A 97 4.32 13.63 -5.73
N ARG A 98 4.73 12.58 -5.00
CA ARG A 98 4.48 11.19 -5.41
C ARG A 98 2.99 10.87 -5.45
N TRP A 99 2.22 11.31 -4.46
CA TRP A 99 0.77 11.17 -4.47
C TRP A 99 0.13 11.92 -5.62
N VAL A 100 0.50 13.19 -5.83
CA VAL A 100 -0.02 14.01 -6.94
C VAL A 100 0.28 13.36 -8.29
N TRP A 101 1.50 12.86 -8.47
CA TRP A 101 1.90 12.19 -9.70
C TRP A 101 1.04 10.95 -9.98
N TYR A 102 0.89 10.05 -9.00
CA TYR A 102 0.08 8.84 -9.17
C TYR A 102 -1.42 9.13 -9.30
N ALA A 103 -1.94 10.14 -8.60
CA ALA A 103 -3.30 10.64 -8.79
C ALA A 103 -3.55 11.04 -10.26
N GLY A 104 -2.58 11.72 -10.87
CA GLY A 104 -2.60 12.12 -12.27
C GLY A 104 -2.62 10.95 -13.27
N PHE A 105 -2.21 9.74 -12.88
CA PHE A 105 -2.24 8.54 -13.74
C PHE A 105 -3.49 7.67 -13.58
N ALA A 106 -4.31 7.89 -12.55
CA ALA A 106 -5.42 7.02 -12.19
C ALA A 106 -6.39 6.75 -13.38
N ASP A 107 -6.65 7.76 -14.21
CA ASP A 107 -7.53 7.75 -15.38
C ASP A 107 -6.83 7.53 -16.73
N LYS A 108 -5.51 7.26 -16.72
CA LYS A 108 -4.68 7.05 -17.91
C LYS A 108 -4.14 5.64 -18.04
N LEU A 109 -4.37 4.77 -17.04
CA LEU A 109 -3.78 3.43 -17.00
C LEU A 109 -4.16 2.58 -18.21
N THR A 110 -5.42 2.60 -18.63
CA THR A 110 -5.87 1.79 -19.78
C THR A 110 -5.26 2.27 -21.08
N GLN A 111 -5.07 3.58 -21.24
CA GLN A 111 -4.48 4.18 -22.44
C GLN A 111 -2.98 3.89 -22.55
N VAL A 112 -2.26 3.81 -21.43
CA VAL A 112 -0.81 3.59 -21.44
C VAL A 112 -0.42 2.11 -21.32
N LEU A 113 -1.18 1.31 -20.55
CA LEU A 113 -0.86 -0.10 -20.30
C LEU A 113 -1.77 -1.08 -21.04
N GLY A 114 -2.93 -0.64 -21.51
CA GLY A 114 -3.83 -1.45 -22.32
C GLY A 114 -3.50 -1.35 -23.81
N SER A 115 -4.21 -2.14 -24.62
CA SER A 115 -4.01 -2.16 -26.07
C SER A 115 -5.28 -2.56 -26.81
N THR A 116 -5.41 -2.06 -28.05
CA THR A 116 -6.27 -2.68 -29.07
C THR A 116 -5.37 -3.54 -29.93
N ASN A 117 -5.68 -4.83 -30.03
CA ASN A 117 -4.80 -5.82 -30.62
C ASN A 117 -5.29 -6.15 -32.03
N PRO A 118 -4.46 -5.97 -33.08
CA PRO A 118 -4.82 -6.39 -34.42
C PRO A 118 -4.85 -7.92 -34.50
N VAL A 119 -5.96 -8.48 -34.96
CA VAL A 119 -6.13 -9.94 -35.11
C VAL A 119 -6.70 -10.27 -36.48
N ALA A 120 -6.27 -11.41 -37.02
CA ALA A 120 -6.82 -11.96 -38.25
C ALA A 120 -8.14 -12.68 -37.92
N GLY A 121 -9.25 -11.96 -37.96
CA GLY A 121 -10.59 -12.52 -37.73
C GLY A 121 -11.63 -11.45 -37.40
N PRO A 122 -12.93 -11.80 -37.40
CA PRO A 122 -13.99 -10.87 -37.09
C PRO A 122 -14.12 -10.69 -35.57
N TYR A 123 -13.09 -10.11 -34.93
CA TYR A 123 -13.09 -9.81 -33.51
C TYR A 123 -12.53 -8.40 -33.23
N PHE A 124 -13.17 -7.70 -32.30
CA PHE A 124 -12.47 -6.69 -31.52
C PHE A 124 -11.68 -7.38 -30.41
N ASN A 125 -10.36 -7.22 -30.44
CA ASN A 125 -9.48 -7.73 -29.42
C ASN A 125 -8.85 -6.57 -28.64
N PHE A 126 -9.04 -6.55 -27.32
CA PHE A 126 -8.48 -5.50 -26.47
C PHE A 126 -7.96 -6.08 -25.17
N THR A 127 -6.83 -5.54 -24.72
CA THR A 127 -6.20 -5.87 -23.43
C THR A 127 -6.43 -4.72 -22.47
N ILE A 128 -6.95 -5.03 -21.29
CA ILE A 128 -7.25 -4.06 -20.24
C ILE A 128 -6.45 -4.44 -18.97
N PRO A 129 -5.79 -3.47 -18.32
CA PRO A 129 -5.21 -3.69 -17.00
C PRO A 129 -6.30 -3.80 -15.93
N GLU A 130 -6.27 -4.86 -15.13
CA GLU A 130 -7.13 -5.08 -13.95
C GLU A 130 -6.26 -5.23 -12.69
N PRO A 131 -6.72 -4.78 -11.50
CA PRO A 131 -5.98 -4.97 -10.25
C PRO A 131 -5.77 -6.45 -9.93
N THR A 132 -4.58 -6.80 -9.45
CA THR A 132 -4.27 -8.14 -8.95
C THR A 132 -5.08 -8.49 -7.68
N GLY A 133 -5.52 -7.49 -6.89
CA GLY A 133 -6.43 -7.64 -5.76
C GLY A 133 -5.85 -7.13 -4.44
N VAL A 134 -5.54 -8.04 -3.51
CA VAL A 134 -4.91 -7.70 -2.23
C VAL A 134 -3.39 -7.86 -2.32
N VAL A 135 -2.67 -6.81 -1.95
CA VAL A 135 -1.21 -6.73 -2.00
C VAL A 135 -0.64 -6.64 -0.59
N GLY A 136 0.23 -7.57 -0.21
CA GLY A 136 1.08 -7.43 0.97
C GLY A 136 2.28 -6.54 0.64
N ILE A 137 2.64 -5.59 1.50
CA ILE A 137 3.81 -4.72 1.30
C ILE A 137 4.72 -4.80 2.52
N VAL A 138 5.98 -5.17 2.32
CA VAL A 138 7.04 -4.95 3.31
C VAL A 138 7.68 -3.61 2.97
N ALA A 139 7.36 -2.57 3.77
CA ALA A 139 7.81 -1.21 3.50
C ALA A 139 9.33 -1.10 3.63
N PRO A 140 10.02 -0.27 2.82
CA PRO A 140 11.42 0.08 3.06
C PRO A 140 11.62 0.73 4.43
N ASP A 141 12.81 0.59 5.01
CA ASP A 141 13.18 1.32 6.24
C ASP A 141 13.58 2.77 5.97
N GLU A 142 14.15 3.03 4.80
CA GLU A 142 14.58 4.35 4.34
C GLU A 142 14.30 4.53 2.84
N PRO A 143 13.85 5.72 2.40
CA PRO A 143 13.35 6.81 3.23
C PRO A 143 12.02 6.42 3.91
N ALA A 144 11.84 6.74 5.19
CA ALA A 144 10.73 6.21 6.00
C ALA A 144 9.33 6.54 5.43
N LEU A 145 9.09 7.77 4.96
CA LEU A 145 7.81 8.19 4.40
C LEU A 145 7.80 8.06 2.87
N LEU A 146 8.82 8.57 2.19
CA LEU A 146 8.86 8.51 0.73
C LEU A 146 8.93 7.06 0.24
N GLY A 147 9.72 6.21 0.91
CA GLY A 147 9.80 4.77 0.64
C GLY A 147 8.44 4.09 0.75
N LEU A 148 7.73 4.35 1.84
CA LEU A 148 6.39 3.84 2.09
C LEU A 148 5.39 4.28 1.02
N VAL A 149 5.30 5.59 0.76
CA VAL A 149 4.38 6.17 -0.24
C VAL A 149 4.68 5.63 -1.63
N SER A 150 5.96 5.46 -1.98
CA SER A 150 6.40 4.91 -3.26
C SER A 150 5.95 3.47 -3.51
N ARG A 151 5.52 2.74 -2.47
CA ARG A 151 4.96 1.39 -2.60
C ARG A 151 3.45 1.35 -2.49
N ILE A 152 2.86 2.14 -1.58
CA ILE A 152 1.40 2.19 -1.40
C ILE A 152 0.73 2.83 -2.62
N ALA A 153 1.18 4.03 -3.01
CA ALA A 153 0.53 4.84 -4.03
C ALA A 153 0.35 4.12 -5.38
N PRO A 154 1.37 3.48 -5.98
CA PRO A 154 1.18 2.78 -7.25
C PRO A 154 0.20 1.60 -7.13
N ALA A 155 0.25 0.83 -6.03
CA ALA A 155 -0.64 -0.30 -5.83
C ALA A 155 -2.12 0.12 -5.79
N ILE A 156 -2.44 1.16 -4.99
CA ILE A 156 -3.84 1.61 -4.85
C ILE A 156 -4.33 2.42 -6.04
N THR A 157 -3.45 3.10 -6.78
CA THR A 157 -3.80 3.75 -8.06
C THR A 157 -4.39 2.74 -9.06
N GLY A 158 -3.80 1.54 -9.10
CA GLY A 158 -4.25 0.42 -9.93
C GLY A 158 -5.56 -0.24 -9.49
N GLY A 159 -6.12 0.12 -8.33
CA GLY A 159 -7.35 -0.48 -7.79
C GLY A 159 -7.13 -1.64 -6.81
N ASN A 160 -5.90 -1.85 -6.35
CA ASN A 160 -5.59 -2.85 -5.33
C ASN A 160 -5.87 -2.33 -3.92
N ALA A 161 -6.08 -3.24 -2.96
CA ALA A 161 -5.97 -2.93 -1.53
C ALA A 161 -4.64 -3.43 -0.99
N VAL A 162 -4.13 -2.79 0.06
CA VAL A 162 -2.81 -3.07 0.61
C VAL A 162 -2.85 -3.42 2.10
N VAL A 163 -2.02 -4.38 2.49
CA VAL A 163 -1.67 -4.69 3.88
C VAL A 163 -0.17 -4.46 4.03
N VAL A 164 0.20 -3.44 4.79
CA VAL A 164 1.56 -2.94 4.89
C VAL A 164 2.16 -3.34 6.24
N LEU A 165 3.35 -3.94 6.20
CA LEU A 165 4.24 -4.05 7.35
C LEU A 165 5.17 -2.83 7.32
N ALA A 166 4.97 -1.92 8.26
CA ALA A 166 5.73 -0.68 8.36
C ALA A 166 7.23 -0.93 8.66
N SER A 167 8.02 0.14 8.64
CA SER A 167 9.38 0.09 9.19
C SER A 167 9.38 -0.38 10.63
N GLU A 168 10.22 -1.37 10.92
CA GLU A 168 10.38 -1.86 12.29
C GLU A 168 11.07 -0.79 13.15
N THR A 169 12.02 -0.06 12.57
CA THR A 169 12.83 0.96 13.25
C THR A 169 12.21 2.36 13.19
N GLN A 170 11.51 2.70 12.10
CA GLN A 170 10.90 4.02 11.85
C GLN A 170 9.39 3.96 11.56
N PRO A 171 8.57 3.37 12.45
CA PRO A 171 7.16 3.17 12.19
C PRO A 171 6.31 4.44 12.23
N LEU A 172 6.77 5.53 12.86
CA LEU A 172 5.90 6.67 13.17
C LEU A 172 5.41 7.41 11.92
N ALA A 173 6.25 7.55 10.89
CA ALA A 173 5.84 8.15 9.62
C ALA A 173 4.68 7.38 8.98
N ALA A 174 4.68 6.04 9.10
CA ALA A 174 3.61 5.20 8.57
C ALA A 174 2.29 5.37 9.35
N ILE A 175 2.37 5.56 10.67
CA ILE A 175 1.18 5.71 11.52
C ILE A 175 0.59 7.12 11.39
N GLU A 176 1.42 8.16 11.26
CA GLU A 176 0.91 9.50 10.95
C GLU A 176 0.32 9.57 9.54
N LEU A 177 0.89 8.83 8.57
CA LEU A 177 0.25 8.65 7.26
C LEU A 177 -1.12 7.96 7.40
N ALA A 178 -1.30 7.00 8.31
CA ALA A 178 -2.61 6.39 8.54
C ALA A 178 -3.68 7.40 9.01
N GLU A 179 -3.32 8.38 9.85
CA GLU A 179 -4.23 9.45 10.25
C GLU A 179 -4.63 10.34 9.06
N VAL A 180 -3.68 10.62 8.16
CA VAL A 180 -3.98 11.29 6.89
C VAL A 180 -4.93 10.46 6.04
N LEU A 181 -4.65 9.17 5.84
CA LEU A 181 -5.49 8.28 5.04
C LEU A 181 -6.93 8.21 5.59
N ALA A 182 -7.07 8.10 6.91
CA ALA A 182 -8.37 8.08 7.59
C ALA A 182 -9.20 9.36 7.40
N THR A 183 -8.56 10.48 7.08
CA THR A 183 -9.20 11.80 6.88
C THR A 183 -9.21 12.26 5.42
N SER A 184 -8.84 11.38 4.49
CA SER A 184 -8.71 11.67 3.05
C SER A 184 -9.67 10.86 2.16
N ASP A 185 -10.81 10.45 2.70
CA ASP A 185 -11.85 9.66 1.99
C ASP A 185 -11.37 8.30 1.44
N VAL A 186 -10.23 7.80 1.94
CA VAL A 186 -9.74 6.45 1.66
C VAL A 186 -10.73 5.44 2.24
N PRO A 187 -11.34 4.56 1.43
CA PRO A 187 -12.28 3.57 1.93
C PRO A 187 -11.67 2.69 3.02
N GLY A 188 -12.45 2.38 4.05
CA GLY A 188 -12.05 1.45 5.10
C GLY A 188 -11.58 0.11 4.52
N GLY A 189 -10.40 -0.32 4.93
CA GLY A 189 -9.76 -1.56 4.46
C GLY A 189 -8.92 -1.39 3.19
N LEU A 190 -8.96 -0.26 2.48
CA LEU A 190 -8.13 -0.07 1.29
C LEU A 190 -6.63 -0.06 1.61
N VAL A 191 -6.26 0.66 2.67
CA VAL A 191 -4.90 0.66 3.21
C VAL A 191 -4.97 0.19 4.66
N ASN A 192 -4.17 -0.81 5.00
CA ASN A 192 -4.03 -1.32 6.36
C ASN A 192 -2.54 -1.31 6.72
N ILE A 193 -2.17 -0.73 7.85
CA ILE A 193 -0.78 -0.54 8.28
C ILE A 193 -0.58 -1.24 9.62
N LEU A 194 0.37 -2.17 9.64
CA LEU A 194 0.76 -2.96 10.79
C LEU A 194 2.20 -2.60 11.18
N THR A 195 2.40 -2.39 12.48
CA THR A 195 3.70 -2.19 13.10
C THR A 195 4.10 -3.43 13.90
N GLY A 196 5.39 -3.71 14.02
CA GLY A 196 5.88 -4.87 14.77
C GLY A 196 7.09 -5.52 14.11
N LYS A 197 7.44 -6.72 14.59
CA LYS A 197 8.62 -7.46 14.13
C LYS A 197 8.38 -8.09 12.77
N ARG A 198 9.14 -7.69 11.74
CA ARG A 198 8.96 -8.23 10.38
C ARG A 198 9.19 -9.74 10.33
N ALA A 199 10.18 -10.24 11.08
CA ALA A 199 10.45 -11.67 11.20
C ALA A 199 9.26 -12.47 11.77
N GLU A 200 8.41 -11.87 12.60
CA GLU A 200 7.20 -12.51 13.13
C GLU A 200 6.02 -12.42 12.15
N LEU A 201 5.90 -11.33 11.40
CA LEU A 201 4.69 -10.98 10.63
C LEU A 201 4.77 -11.35 9.15
N ALA A 202 5.93 -11.09 8.52
CA ALA A 202 6.10 -11.24 7.08
C ALA A 202 5.87 -12.67 6.57
N PRO A 203 6.29 -13.75 7.26
CA PRO A 203 6.00 -15.12 6.82
C PRO A 203 4.49 -15.40 6.71
N TRP A 204 3.68 -14.85 7.62
CA TRP A 204 2.23 -15.02 7.59
C TRP A 204 1.59 -14.26 6.44
N LEU A 205 2.08 -13.05 6.15
CA LEU A 205 1.58 -12.26 5.02
C LEU A 205 1.98 -12.89 3.68
N ALA A 206 3.22 -13.39 3.58
CA ALA A 206 3.76 -14.02 2.38
C ALA A 206 3.12 -15.36 2.04
N SER A 207 2.73 -16.16 3.05
CA SER A 207 2.02 -17.44 2.85
C SER A 207 0.49 -17.31 2.79
N HIS A 208 -0.07 -16.12 3.04
CA HIS A 208 -1.52 -15.95 3.12
C HIS A 208 -2.21 -16.23 1.78
N MET A 209 -3.17 -17.15 1.77
CA MET A 209 -3.88 -17.56 0.54
C MET A 209 -4.71 -16.43 -0.07
N ASP A 210 -5.30 -15.59 0.78
CA ASP A 210 -6.03 -14.38 0.35
C ASP A 210 -5.14 -13.17 0.05
N VAL A 211 -3.84 -13.34 -0.21
CA VAL A 211 -2.97 -12.27 -0.73
C VAL A 211 -2.56 -12.63 -2.16
N ASN A 212 -2.83 -11.73 -3.12
CA ASN A 212 -2.62 -11.96 -4.56
C ASN A 212 -1.23 -11.54 -5.04
N ALA A 213 -0.61 -10.56 -4.39
CA ALA A 213 0.75 -10.15 -4.64
C ALA A 213 1.46 -9.78 -3.34
N ILE A 214 2.78 -9.91 -3.30
CA ILE A 214 3.61 -9.41 -2.21
C ILE A 214 4.76 -8.58 -2.76
N ASP A 215 4.90 -7.39 -2.20
CA ASP A 215 6.01 -6.48 -2.43
C ASP A 215 7.07 -6.67 -1.35
N LEU A 216 8.25 -7.12 -1.78
CA LEU A 216 9.38 -7.44 -0.93
C LEU A 216 10.48 -6.36 -0.99
N THR A 217 10.16 -5.15 -1.45
CA THR A 217 11.14 -4.05 -1.58
C THR A 217 11.87 -3.75 -0.28
N GLY A 218 11.21 -3.80 0.88
CA GLY A 218 11.81 -3.61 2.20
C GLY A 218 12.12 -4.90 2.97
N ALA A 219 12.16 -6.06 2.32
CA ALA A 219 12.33 -7.35 2.98
C ALA A 219 13.80 -7.80 3.08
N ASP A 220 14.71 -6.87 3.35
CA ASP A 220 16.14 -7.16 3.47
C ASP A 220 16.40 -8.27 4.51
N GLY A 221 17.19 -9.26 4.12
CA GLY A 221 17.50 -10.44 4.95
C GLY A 221 16.39 -11.49 5.06
N LEU A 222 15.14 -11.20 4.67
CA LEU A 222 14.01 -12.15 4.70
C LEU A 222 13.54 -12.58 3.31
N ARG A 223 13.97 -11.88 2.25
CA ARG A 223 13.45 -12.02 0.89
C ARG A 223 13.37 -13.45 0.38
N ALA A 224 14.46 -14.23 0.46
CA ALA A 224 14.49 -15.59 -0.09
C ALA A 224 13.45 -16.52 0.56
N ASP A 225 13.23 -16.36 1.87
CA ASP A 225 12.24 -17.17 2.60
C ASP A 225 10.81 -16.72 2.29
N LEU A 226 10.59 -15.41 2.12
CA LEU A 226 9.29 -14.87 1.74
C LEU A 226 8.92 -15.19 0.28
N GLU A 227 9.89 -15.22 -0.64
CA GLU A 227 9.70 -15.71 -2.01
C GLU A 227 9.29 -17.18 -2.01
N ARG A 228 9.91 -18.00 -1.15
CA ARG A 228 9.53 -19.41 -1.00
C ARG A 228 8.11 -19.58 -0.43
N ALA A 229 7.74 -18.78 0.57
CA ALA A 229 6.39 -18.79 1.12
C ALA A 229 5.34 -18.24 0.13
N ALA A 230 5.73 -17.29 -0.73
CA ALA A 230 4.85 -16.78 -1.78
C ALA A 230 4.46 -17.86 -2.81
N ALA A 231 5.35 -18.84 -3.04
CA ALA A 231 5.12 -19.93 -3.99
C ALA A 231 3.91 -20.82 -3.63
N ASP A 232 3.47 -20.86 -2.37
CA ASP A 232 2.35 -21.70 -1.89
C ASP A 232 1.05 -21.49 -2.67
N ASN A 233 0.78 -20.26 -3.15
CA ASN A 233 -0.34 -19.96 -4.03
C ASN A 233 0.10 -19.29 -5.34
N VAL A 234 1.40 -19.30 -5.63
CA VAL A 234 2.01 -18.66 -6.80
C VAL A 234 1.64 -17.17 -6.91
N LYS A 235 1.45 -16.49 -5.76
CA LYS A 235 1.18 -15.04 -5.75
C LYS A 235 2.33 -14.29 -6.40
N ARG A 236 1.99 -13.16 -7.02
CA ARG A 236 2.99 -12.32 -7.68
C ARG A 236 3.98 -11.77 -6.65
N VAL A 237 5.27 -11.88 -6.92
CA VAL A 237 6.32 -11.24 -6.13
C VAL A 237 6.79 -9.98 -6.85
N VAL A 238 6.80 -8.85 -6.16
CA VAL A 238 7.25 -7.56 -6.66
C VAL A 238 8.49 -7.12 -5.91
N LEU A 239 9.44 -6.56 -6.66
CA LEU A 239 10.72 -6.05 -6.18
C LEU A 239 10.95 -4.70 -6.81
N GLY A 240 10.60 -3.65 -6.07
CA GLY A 240 10.78 -2.28 -6.50
C GLY A 240 12.07 -1.69 -5.96
N LYS A 241 12.11 -0.36 -5.96
CA LYS A 241 13.10 0.45 -5.23
C LYS A 241 12.36 1.37 -4.26
N PRO A 242 12.96 1.71 -3.11
CA PRO A 242 12.34 2.61 -2.14
C PRO A 242 11.95 3.96 -2.75
N ASP A 243 12.79 4.50 -3.63
CA ASP A 243 12.55 5.79 -4.26
C ASP A 243 12.46 5.65 -5.78
N THR A 244 11.27 5.35 -6.30
CA THR A 244 11.01 5.27 -7.73
C THR A 244 9.61 5.77 -8.10
N GLN A 245 9.58 6.72 -9.02
CA GLN A 245 8.37 7.27 -9.61
C GLN A 245 8.29 6.78 -11.05
N SER A 246 7.41 5.82 -11.32
CA SER A 246 7.26 5.24 -12.65
C SER A 246 5.88 4.60 -12.80
N LEU A 247 5.33 4.65 -14.02
CA LEU A 247 4.08 3.97 -14.33
C LEU A 247 4.23 2.46 -14.18
N TYR A 248 5.42 1.93 -14.41
CA TYR A 248 5.69 0.49 -14.31
C TYR A 248 5.60 -0.04 -12.87
N GLU A 249 5.69 0.85 -11.86
CA GLU A 249 5.39 0.49 -10.47
C GLU A 249 3.91 0.17 -10.28
N ILE A 250 3.01 0.80 -11.05
CA ILE A 250 1.58 0.46 -11.05
C ILE A 250 1.38 -0.88 -11.76
N SER A 251 1.99 -1.07 -12.94
CA SER A 251 1.83 -2.31 -13.73
C SER A 251 2.32 -3.56 -13.00
N ALA A 252 3.27 -3.42 -12.07
CA ALA A 252 3.73 -4.51 -11.23
C ALA A 252 2.59 -5.15 -10.41
N PHE A 253 1.49 -4.41 -10.14
CA PHE A 253 0.32 -4.86 -9.39
C PHE A 253 -0.94 -5.00 -10.25
N LEU A 254 -0.78 -5.13 -11.56
CA LEU A 254 -1.88 -5.29 -12.52
C LEU A 254 -1.75 -6.61 -13.27
N GLU A 255 -2.91 -7.20 -13.57
CA GLU A 255 -3.07 -8.29 -14.53
C GLU A 255 -3.56 -7.71 -15.87
N LEU A 256 -3.13 -8.30 -16.98
CA LEU A 256 -3.60 -7.93 -18.30
C LEU A 256 -4.67 -8.91 -18.76
N LYS A 257 -5.90 -8.43 -18.90
CA LYS A 257 -7.02 -9.23 -19.38
C LYS A 257 -7.32 -8.90 -20.83
N THR A 258 -7.16 -9.88 -21.69
CA THR A 258 -7.52 -9.77 -23.10
C THR A 258 -8.93 -10.28 -23.35
N VAL A 259 -9.78 -9.43 -23.90
CA VAL A 259 -11.16 -9.73 -24.26
C VAL A 259 -11.28 -9.85 -25.77
N TRP A 260 -11.90 -10.93 -26.23
CA TRP A 260 -12.25 -11.16 -27.63
C TRP A 260 -13.76 -10.96 -27.79
N HIS A 261 -14.16 -9.92 -28.51
CA HIS A 261 -15.57 -9.66 -28.80
C HIS A 261 -15.83 -9.89 -30.28
N PRO A 262 -16.70 -10.84 -30.66
CA PRO A 262 -17.07 -11.05 -32.05
C PRO A 262 -17.64 -9.77 -32.67
N ILE A 263 -17.27 -9.48 -33.91
CA ILE A 263 -17.96 -8.47 -34.72
C ILE A 263 -18.76 -9.18 -35.79
N GLY A 264 -20.02 -8.75 -35.95
CA GLY A 264 -20.86 -9.24 -37.05
C GLY A 264 -20.19 -8.91 -38.38
N VAL A 265 -20.02 -9.92 -39.21
CA VAL A 265 -19.73 -9.77 -40.65
C VAL A 265 -21.04 -9.76 -41.40
#